data_AF-A0A7L5ZFI9-F1
#
_entry.id   AF-A0A7L5ZFI9-F1
#
_cell.length_a   1.000
_cell.length_b   1.000
_cell.length_c   1.000
_cell.angle_alpha   90.00
_cell.angle_beta   90.00
_cell.angle_gamma   90.00
#
_symmetry.space_group_name_H-M   'P 1'
#
loop_
_entity.id
_entity.type
_entity.pdbx_description
1 polymer ?
#
loop_
_entity_poly.entity_id
_entity_poly.type
_entity_poly.pdbx_seq_one_letter_code
_entity_poly.pdbx_strand_id
1 'polypeptide(L)' 'MGEPIRMCAGCRAREPKAALVRLAWDPVGGLVVDGAQRVPGRGSTCTRTASPGP' A
#
# COMPACT_ATOMS: atom_id res chain seq x y z
N MET A 1 5.48 14.53 15.53
CA MET A 1 6.16 13.30 15.07
C MET A 1 5.59 13.00 13.69
N GLY A 2 6.38 13.17 12.62
CA GLY A 2 5.86 13.24 11.24
C GLY A 2 5.28 11.92 10.74
N GLU A 3 4.20 12.00 9.96
CA GLU A 3 3.63 10.80 9.31
C GLU A 3 4.64 10.24 8.29
N PRO A 4 4.94 8.94 8.32
CA PRO A 4 5.89 8.35 7.39
C PRO A 4 5.39 8.45 5.95
N ILE A 5 6.22 9.04 5.07
CA ILE A 5 5.97 9.07 3.63
C ILE A 5 6.40 7.75 3.00
N ARG A 6 5.57 7.23 2.11
CA ARG A 6 5.80 5.99 1.38
C ARG A 6 5.65 6.21 -0.12
N MET A 7 6.30 5.35 -0.90
CA MET A 7 6.16 5.35 -2.35
C MET A 7 5.10 4.31 -2.75
N CYS A 8 4.17 4.71 -3.62
CA CYS A 8 3.26 3.80 -4.27
C CYS A 8 4.03 2.85 -5.19
N ALA A 9 3.79 1.55 -5.07
CA ALA A 9 4.43 0.53 -5.90
C ALA A 9 3.93 0.55 -7.35
N GLY A 10 2.71 1.03 -7.61
CA GLY A 10 2.14 1.15 -8.96
C GLY A 10 2.54 2.44 -9.67
N CYS A 11 2.21 3.59 -9.07
CA CYS A 11 2.37 4.90 -9.71
C CYS A 11 3.63 5.66 -9.32
N ARG A 12 4.43 5.14 -8.38
CA ARG A 12 5.66 5.77 -7.85
C ARG A 12 5.47 7.13 -7.15
N ALA A 13 4.23 7.60 -6.98
CA ALA A 13 3.92 8.79 -6.19
C ALA A 13 4.34 8.61 -4.72
N ARG A 14 4.72 9.70 -4.07
CA ARG A 14 5.10 9.73 -2.64
C ARG A 14 3.98 10.37 -1.85
N GLU A 15 3.38 9.59 -0.96
CA GLU A 15 2.22 10.01 -0.18
C GLU A 15 2.37 9.59 1.29
N PRO A 16 1.69 10.26 2.23
CA PRO A 16 1.62 9.81 3.62
C PRO A 16 1.11 8.37 3.71
N LYS A 17 1.65 7.59 4.65
CA LYS A 17 1.25 6.19 4.88
C LYS A 17 -0.27 6.04 4.99
N ALA A 18 -0.96 6.96 5.65
CA ALA A 18 -2.42 6.94 5.83
C ALA A 18 -3.21 7.16 4.52
N ALA A 19 -2.61 7.81 3.52
CA ALA A 19 -3.22 8.02 2.21
C ALA A 19 -3.10 6.80 1.28
N LEU A 20 -2.23 5.84 1.61
CA LEU A 20 -2.01 4.62 0.82
C LEU A 20 -2.76 3.42 1.42
N VAL A 21 -3.18 2.51 0.55
CA VAL A 21 -3.64 1.17 0.94
C VAL A 21 -2.48 0.19 0.88
N ARG A 22 -2.47 -0.81 1.77
CA ARG A 22 -1.46 -1.87 1.72
C ARG A 22 -2.05 -3.10 1.04
N LEU A 23 -1.36 -3.59 0.03
CA LEU A 23 -1.61 -4.91 -0.54
C LEU A 23 -0.68 -5.89 0.16
N ALA A 24 -1.23 -6.87 0.85
CA ALA A 24 -0.44 -7.85 1.60
C ALA A 24 -0.77 -9.27 1.15
N TRP A 25 0.23 -10.14 1.15
CA TRP A 25 0.01 -11.57 1.04
C TRP A 25 -0.37 -12.10 2.41
N ASP A 26 -1.54 -12.73 2.51
CA ASP A 26 -1.93 -13.43 3.71
C ASP A 26 -1.11 -14.74 3.85
N PRO A 27 -1.01 -15.32 5.05
CA PRO A 27 -0.21 -16.54 5.29
C PRO A 27 -0.64 -17.76 4.47
N VAL A 28 -1.89 -17.81 4.01
CA VAL A 28 -2.48 -18.87 3.16
C VAL A 28 -2.19 -18.62 1.67
N GLY A 29 -1.59 -17.48 1.31
CA GLY A 29 -1.13 -17.18 -0.04
C GLY A 29 -2.11 -16.37 -0.89
N GLY A 30 -3.19 -15.84 -0.31
CA GLY A 30 -4.08 -14.89 -0.97
C GLY A 30 -3.56 -13.46 -0.90
N LEU A 31 -3.96 -12.64 -1.89
CA LEU A 31 -3.70 -11.20 -1.88
C LEU A 31 -4.86 -10.47 -1.20
N VAL A 32 -4.58 -9.72 -0.15
CA VAL A 32 -5.58 -8.94 0.60
C VAL A 32 -5.31 -7.44 0.54
N VAL A 33 -6.39 -6.66 0.48
CA VAL A 33 -6.36 -5.21 0.64
C VAL A 33 -6.44 -4.87 2.13
N ASP A 34 -5.28 -4.62 2.72
CA ASP A 34 -5.09 -4.29 4.13
C ASP A 34 -5.13 -2.77 4.34
N GLY A 35 -6.35 -2.21 4.35
CA GLY A 35 -6.56 -0.78 4.62
C GLY A 35 -6.16 -0.34 6.03
N ALA A 36 -6.19 -1.28 7.00
CA ALA A 36 -5.76 -1.03 8.37
C ALA A 36 -4.24 -1.13 8.57
N GLN A 37 -3.53 -1.68 7.58
CA GLN A 37 -2.07 -1.91 7.59
C GLN A 37 -1.60 -2.74 8.79
N ARG A 38 -2.34 -3.81 9.12
CA ARG A 38 -2.09 -4.69 10.28
C ARG A 38 -1.65 -6.11 9.91
N VAL A 39 -1.80 -6.53 8.67
CA VAL A 39 -1.54 -7.93 8.26
C VAL A 39 -0.03 -8.20 8.31
N PRO A 40 0.47 -9.16 9.10
CA PRO A 40 1.88 -9.48 9.10
C PRO A 40 2.30 -10.11 7.75
N GLY A 41 3.55 -9.91 7.34
CA GLY A 41 4.09 -10.52 6.12
C GLY A 41 4.46 -9.55 5.01
N ARG A 42 4.63 -10.08 3.79
CA ARG A 42 5.06 -9.31 2.61
C ARG A 42 3.90 -8.48 2.08
N GLY A 43 4.18 -7.21 1.78
CA GLY A 43 3.20 -6.34 1.16
C GLY A 43 3.82 -5.09 0.55
N SER A 44 3.07 -4.46 -0.35
CA SER A 44 3.40 -3.22 -1.01
C SER A 44 2.33 -2.16 -0.75
N THR A 45 2.70 -0.90 -0.74
CA THR A 45 1.76 0.23 -0.61
C THR A 45 1.35 0.72 -1.98
N CYS A 46 0.06 0.92 -2.20
CA CYS A 46 -0.50 1.42 -3.45
C CYS A 46 -1.48 2.56 -3.19
N THR A 47 -1.63 3.46 -4.16
CA THR A 47 -2.73 4.42 -4.18
C THR A 47 -4.04 3.66 -4.40
N ARG A 48 -5.12 4.13 -3.77
CA ARG A 48 -6.45 3.55 -3.98
C ARG A 48 -6.98 3.81 -5.38
N THR A 49 -6.52 4.88 -5.99
CA THR A 49 -6.82 5.25 -7.37
C THR A 49 -5.80 4.62 -8.29
N ALA A 50 -6.30 4.11 -9.42
CA ALA A 50 -5.45 3.84 -10.57
C ALA A 50 -4.86 5.18 -11.00
N SER A 51 -3.53 5.27 -11.03
CA SER A 51 -2.89 6.37 -11.74
C SER A 51 -3.22 6.25 -13.22
N PRO A 52 -3.50 7.36 -13.92
CA PRO A 52 -3.50 7.34 -15.38
C PRO A 52 -2.14 6.77 -15.80
N GLY A 53 -2.16 5.76 -16.66
CA GLY A 53 -0.94 5.20 -17.21
C GLY A 53 -0.14 6.25 -17.98
N PRO A 54 1.10 5.94 -18.41
CA PRO A 54 1.80 6.79 -19.36
C PRO A 54 0.99 7.02 -20.64
#